data_AF-A0A9X4MXB9-F1
#
_entry.id   AF-A0A9X4MXB9-F1
#
_cell.length_a   1.000
_cell.length_b   1.000
_cell.length_c   1.000
_cell.angle_alpha   90.00
_cell.angle_beta   90.00
_cell.angle_gamma   90.00
#
_symmetry.space_group_name_H-M   'P 1'
#
loop_
_entity.id
_entity.type
_entity.pdbx_description
1 polymer ?
#
loop_
_entity_poly.entity_id
_entity_poly.type
_entity_poly.pdbx_seq_one_letter_code
_entity_poly.pdbx_strand_id
1 'polypeptide(L)'
;MDQSVKDNVVKEVKEEAGLDVEALRVVAILDKHKNNPAKSAHRVIKVFILCRLLGGEFQPNSETVASGFFSLDDLPPLSLGKNTVEQLALCLEASRSEHWETRFD
;
A
#
# COMPACT_ATOMS: atom_id res chain seq x y z
N MET A 1 -4.55 11.66 15.63
CA MET A 1 -3.67 10.71 14.92
C MET A 1 -2.30 11.29 15.12
N ASP A 2 -1.50 10.62 15.94
CA ASP A 2 -0.31 11.24 16.53
C ASP A 2 0.96 10.59 15.97
N GLN A 3 0.86 10.06 14.74
CA GLN A 3 1.91 9.31 14.04
C GLN A 3 2.17 9.93 12.67
N SER A 4 3.42 9.88 12.22
CA SER A 4 3.78 10.27 10.86
C SER A 4 3.29 9.24 9.83
N VAL A 5 3.27 9.60 8.55
CA VAL A 5 2.95 8.65 7.46
C VAL A 5 3.89 7.45 7.47
N LYS A 6 5.19 7.70 7.76
CA LYS A 6 6.21 6.64 7.84
C LYS A 6 5.93 5.69 9.00
N ASP A 7 5.65 6.22 10.19
CA ASP A 7 5.41 5.37 11.37
C ASP A 7 4.12 4.57 11.21
N ASN A 8 3.09 5.21 10.67
CA ASN A 8 1.80 4.54 10.47
C ASN A 8 1.92 3.35 9.51
N VAL A 9 2.59 3.50 8.35
CA VAL A 9 2.69 2.37 7.41
C VAL A 9 3.51 1.20 7.98
N VAL A 10 4.58 1.48 8.74
CA VAL A 10 5.37 0.43 9.39
C VAL A 10 4.52 -0.31 10.44
N LYS A 11 3.75 0.43 11.24
CA LYS A 11 2.83 -0.13 12.25
C LYS A 11 1.76 -1.03 11.59
N GLU A 12 1.05 -0.51 10.58
CA GLU A 12 -0.04 -1.24 9.90
C GLU A 12 0.47 -2.51 9.20
N VAL A 13 1.65 -2.46 8.55
CA VAL A 13 2.25 -3.66 7.93
C VAL A 13 2.59 -4.71 8.99
N LYS A 14 3.05 -4.29 10.18
CA LYS A 14 3.32 -5.21 11.28
C LYS A 14 2.03 -5.82 11.84
N GLU A 15 0.99 -5.01 12.04
CA GLU A 15 -0.29 -5.45 12.61
C GLU A 15 -1.09 -6.35 11.67
N GLU A 16 -1.17 -6.00 10.38
CA GLU A 16 -1.96 -6.74 9.39
C GLU A 16 -1.20 -7.93 8.78
N ALA A 17 0.11 -7.82 8.53
CA ALA A 17 0.87 -8.86 7.82
C ALA A 17 1.92 -9.57 8.67
N GLY A 18 2.20 -9.11 9.90
CA GLY A 18 3.25 -9.66 10.77
C GLY A 18 4.68 -9.32 10.34
N LEU A 19 4.84 -8.52 9.28
CA LEU A 19 6.12 -8.24 8.64
C LEU A 19 6.82 -7.02 9.23
N ASP A 20 8.13 -7.12 9.38
CA ASP A 20 8.99 -5.98 9.73
C ASP A 20 9.49 -5.32 8.45
N VAL A 21 9.25 -4.03 8.30
CA VAL A 21 9.56 -3.29 7.07
C VAL A 21 10.21 -1.93 7.34
N GLU A 22 10.94 -1.45 6.34
CA GLU A 22 11.44 -0.08 6.29
C GLU A 22 10.75 0.71 5.17
N ALA A 23 10.12 1.83 5.50
CA ALA A 23 9.53 2.73 4.52
C ALA A 23 10.61 3.52 3.76
N LEU A 24 10.67 3.35 2.44
CA LEU A 24 11.73 3.88 1.58
C LEU A 24 11.34 5.17 0.87
N ARG A 25 10.23 5.17 0.13
CA ARG A 25 9.82 6.31 -0.71
C ARG A 25 8.31 6.41 -0.87
N VAL A 26 7.84 7.63 -1.10
CA VAL A 26 6.47 7.87 -1.55
C VAL A 26 6.37 7.51 -3.03
N VAL A 27 5.47 6.60 -3.37
CA VAL A 27 5.16 6.24 -4.76
C VAL A 27 4.19 7.26 -5.34
N ALA A 28 3.09 7.50 -4.61
CA ALA A 28 2.04 8.39 -5.04
C ALA A 28 1.21 8.97 -3.89
N ILE A 29 0.57 10.11 -4.13
CA ILE A 29 -0.40 10.77 -3.25
C ILE A 29 -1.66 11.05 -4.08
N LEU A 30 -2.68 10.22 -3.94
CA LEU A 30 -3.80 10.19 -4.89
C LEU A 30 -5.15 10.48 -4.23
N ASP A 31 -5.99 11.30 -4.86
CA ASP A 31 -7.39 11.44 -4.50
C ASP A 31 -8.14 10.15 -4.87
N LYS A 32 -8.67 9.47 -3.85
CA LYS A 32 -9.46 8.24 -4.02
C LYS A 32 -10.63 8.44 -5.00
N HIS A 33 -11.29 9.60 -4.99
CA HIS A 33 -12.44 9.85 -5.87
C HIS A 33 -12.05 9.93 -7.35
N LYS A 34 -10.81 10.33 -7.66
CA LYS A 34 -10.30 10.37 -9.04
C LYS A 34 -9.76 9.01 -9.48
N ASN A 35 -9.17 8.27 -8.55
CA ASN A 35 -8.34 7.10 -8.86
C ASN A 35 -8.96 5.75 -8.47
N ASN A 36 -10.13 5.71 -7.84
CA ASN A 36 -10.83 4.48 -7.47
C ASN A 36 -12.32 4.56 -7.86
N PRO A 37 -12.92 3.45 -8.33
CA PRO A 37 -14.33 3.44 -8.78
C PRO A 37 -15.32 3.63 -7.63
N ALA A 38 -14.95 3.20 -6.42
CA ALA A 38 -15.81 3.28 -5.24
C ALA A 38 -15.81 4.69 -4.64
N LYS A 39 -16.92 5.41 -4.83
CA LYS A 39 -17.13 6.71 -4.19
C LYS A 39 -17.39 6.53 -2.70
N SER A 40 -16.78 7.37 -1.89
CA SER A 40 -17.04 7.48 -0.44
C SER A 40 -17.72 8.82 -0.17
N ALA A 41 -18.53 8.88 0.90
CA ALA A 41 -19.05 10.15 1.41
C ALA A 41 -17.92 11.10 1.86
N HIS A 42 -16.76 10.54 2.22
CA HIS A 42 -15.58 11.29 2.62
C HIS A 42 -14.58 11.40 1.46
N ARG A 43 -13.94 12.56 1.34
CA ARG A 43 -12.77 12.75 0.49
C ARG A 43 -11.57 12.10 1.19
N VAL A 44 -10.87 11.22 0.48
CA VAL A 44 -9.74 10.46 1.01
C VAL A 44 -8.54 10.66 0.10
N ILE A 45 -7.43 11.10 0.70
CA ILE A 45 -6.11 11.12 0.06
C ILE A 45 -5.38 9.85 0.44
N LYS A 46 -4.89 9.12 -0.56
CA LYS A 46 -4.18 7.86 -0.41
C LYS A 46 -2.71 8.09 -0.66
N VAL A 47 -1.88 7.86 0.36
CA VAL A 47 -0.43 7.91 0.23
C VAL A 47 0.09 6.48 0.10
N PHE A 48 0.72 6.18 -1.03
CA PHE A 48 1.34 4.88 -1.30
C PHE A 48 2.83 4.97 -0.95
N ILE A 49 3.28 4.11 -0.03
CA ILE A 49 4.68 4.05 0.41
C ILE A 49 5.28 2.72 -0.01
N LEU A 50 6.36 2.76 -0.79
CA LEU A 50 7.16 1.59 -1.08
C LEU A 50 8.01 1.25 0.15
N CYS A 51 7.92 0.00 0.58
CA CYS A 51 8.65 -0.50 1.73
C CYS A 51 9.59 -1.64 1.35
N ARG A 52 10.68 -1.79 2.11
CA ARG A 52 11.61 -2.92 2.03
C ARG A 52 11.31 -3.91 3.15
N LEU A 53 11.14 -5.17 2.79
CA LEU A 53 11.01 -6.27 3.76
C LEU A 53 12.33 -6.49 4.50
N LEU A 54 12.26 -6.53 5.83
CA LEU A 54 13.39 -6.86 6.70
C LEU A 54 13.26 -8.28 7.27
N GLY A 55 12.03 -8.77 7.43
CA GLY A 55 11.74 -10.11 7.93
C GLY A 55 10.31 -10.21 8.48
N GLY A 56 10.09 -11.22 9.33
CA GLY A 56 8.80 -11.50 9.92
C GLY A 56 7.96 -12.47 9.09
N GLU A 57 6.83 -12.86 9.66
CA GLU A 57 5.87 -13.78 9.06
C GLU A 57 4.47 -13.45 9.60
N PHE A 58 3.44 -13.89 8.88
CA PHE A 58 2.06 -13.66 9.28
C PHE A 58 1.76 -14.24 10.66
N GLN A 59 1.05 -13.46 11.48
CA GLN A 59 0.54 -13.89 12.76
C GLN A 59 -0.98 -13.63 12.80
N PRO A 60 -1.79 -14.56 13.34
CA PRO A 60 -3.22 -14.34 13.52
C PRO A 60 -3.51 -13.04 14.26
N ASN A 61 -4.42 -12.23 13.71
CA ASN A 61 -4.82 -10.94 14.27
C ASN A 61 -6.32 -10.69 14.05
N SER A 62 -6.85 -9.59 14.59
CA SER A 62 -8.28 -9.26 14.52
C SER A 62 -8.73 -8.62 13.20
N GLU A 63 -7.80 -8.26 12.31
CA GLU A 63 -8.08 -7.43 11.14
C GLU A 63 -7.97 -8.18 9.82
N THR A 64 -7.07 -9.15 9.75
CA THR A 64 -6.76 -9.93 8.55
C THR A 64 -6.67 -11.42 8.86
N VAL A 65 -6.96 -12.24 7.86
CA VAL A 65 -7.01 -13.70 7.99
C VAL A 65 -5.87 -14.42 7.30
N ALA A 66 -5.16 -13.74 6.39
CA ALA A 66 -4.04 -14.29 5.63
C ALA A 66 -3.24 -13.16 4.95
N SER A 67 -1.99 -13.45 4.59
CA SER A 67 -1.15 -12.62 3.72
C SER A 67 -0.37 -13.47 2.72
N GLY A 68 0.10 -12.86 1.63
CA GLY A 68 0.87 -13.54 0.59
C GLY A 68 1.46 -12.58 -0.43
N PHE A 69 2.44 -13.07 -1.19
CA PHE A 69 3.03 -12.36 -2.32
C PHE A 69 2.41 -12.86 -3.63
N PHE A 70 2.02 -11.94 -4.49
CA PHE A 70 1.31 -12.23 -5.74
C PHE A 70 2.00 -11.55 -6.92
N SER A 71 1.97 -12.21 -8.08
CA SER A 71 2.35 -11.56 -9.35
C SER A 71 1.25 -10.60 -9.78
N LEU A 72 1.59 -9.54 -10.53
CA LEU A 72 0.58 -8.69 -11.15
C LEU A 72 -0.28 -9.44 -12.19
N ASP A 73 0.26 -10.51 -12.77
CA ASP A 73 -0.46 -11.34 -13.75
C ASP A 73 -1.40 -12.37 -13.10
N ASP A 74 -1.31 -12.54 -11.78
CA ASP A 74 -2.08 -13.53 -11.01
C ASP A 74 -2.51 -12.94 -9.66
N LEU A 75 -3.24 -11.83 -9.73
CA LEU A 75 -3.75 -11.13 -8.56
C LEU A 75 -5.00 -11.80 -8.00
N PRO A 76 -5.14 -11.88 -6.66
CA PRO A 76 -6.40 -12.28 -6.05
C PRO A 76 -7.48 -11.21 -6.30
N PRO A 77 -8.76 -11.50 -6.03
CA PRO A 77 -9.82 -10.51 -6.09
C PRO A 77 -9.48 -9.27 -5.26
N LEU A 78 -9.42 -8.11 -5.92
CA LEU A 78 -9.06 -6.85 -5.27
C LEU A 78 -10.27 -6.15 -4.68
N SER A 79 -10.08 -5.56 -3.50
CA SER A 79 -10.98 -4.52 -3.01
C SER A 79 -10.68 -3.21 -3.72
N LEU A 80 -11.37 -2.94 -4.84
CA LEU A 80 -11.11 -1.77 -5.70
C LEU A 80 -11.33 -0.41 -5.02
N GLY A 81 -12.00 -0.39 -3.85
CA GLY A 81 -12.09 0.79 -3.00
C GLY A 81 -10.82 1.05 -2.17
N LYS A 82 -9.99 0.03 -1.96
CA LYS A 82 -8.67 0.12 -1.32
C LYS A 82 -7.57 0.31 -2.35
N ASN A 83 -7.44 -0.55 -3.36
CA ASN A 83 -6.36 -0.49 -4.36
C ASN A 83 -6.84 -0.98 -5.73
N THR A 84 -6.33 -0.39 -6.83
CA THR A 84 -6.57 -0.87 -8.20
C THR A 84 -5.33 -1.54 -8.81
N VAL A 85 -5.51 -2.27 -9.91
CA VAL A 85 -4.39 -2.92 -10.63
C VAL A 85 -3.37 -1.88 -11.10
N GLU A 86 -3.84 -0.73 -11.58
CA GLU A 86 -2.99 0.37 -12.07
C GLU A 86 -2.15 0.97 -10.93
N GLN A 87 -2.72 1.09 -9.73
CA GLN A 87 -1.99 1.55 -8.55
C GLN A 87 -0.92 0.53 -8.10
N LEU A 88 -1.22 -0.77 -8.17
CA LEU A 88 -0.25 -1.82 -7.88
C LEU A 88 0.88 -1.85 -8.92
N ALA A 89 0.55 -1.68 -10.21
CA ALA A 89 1.51 -1.57 -11.29
C ALA A 89 2.43 -0.35 -11.10
N LEU A 90 1.88 0.79 -10.70
CA LEU A 90 2.64 1.99 -10.37
C LEU A 90 3.64 1.75 -9.22
N CYS A 91 3.23 1.03 -8.17
CA CYS A 91 4.12 0.65 -7.08
C CYS A 91 5.26 -0.28 -7.55
N LEU A 92 4.97 -1.23 -8.44
CA LEU A 92 6.00 -2.12 -9.00
C LEU A 92 6.97 -1.39 -9.94
N GLU A 93 6.48 -0.43 -10.73
CA GLU A 93 7.32 0.45 -11.53
C GLU A 93 8.28 1.25 -10.63
N ALA A 94 7.74 1.87 -9.57
CA ALA A 94 8.53 2.62 -8.60
C ALA A 94 9.59 1.78 -7.88
N SER A 95 9.31 0.49 -7.62
CA SER A 95 10.27 -0.42 -6.97
C SER A 95 11.42 -0.83 -7.89
N ARG A 96 11.24 -0.76 -9.20
CA ARG A 96 12.25 -1.10 -10.21
C ARG A 96 13.04 0.14 -10.68
N SER A 97 12.61 1.33 -10.28
CA SER A 97 13.17 2.60 -10.72
C SER A 97 14.20 3.12 -9.72
N GLU A 98 15.43 3.36 -10.18
CA GLU A 98 16.47 4.00 -9.36
C GLU A 98 16.03 5.40 -8.93
N HIS A 99 15.57 6.21 -9.89
CA HIS A 99 14.95 7.51 -9.65
C HIS A 99 13.45 7.43 -9.88
N TRP A 100 12.67 8.04 -9.00
CA TRP A 100 11.21 8.09 -9.10
C TRP A 100 10.72 9.50 -8.84
N GLU A 101 9.83 9.95 -9.70
CA GLU A 101 9.06 11.14 -9.50
C GLU A 101 7.71 10.75 -8.90
N THR A 102 7.48 11.16 -7.65
CA THR A 102 6.23 10.89 -6.92
C THR A 102 5.03 11.43 -7.70
N ARG A 103 4.02 10.58 -7.95
CA ARG A 103 2.80 10.99 -8.65
C ARG A 103 1.80 11.59 -7.67
N PHE A 104 1.12 12.67 -8.04
CA PHE A 104 0.10 13.26 -7.17
C PHE A 104 -1.01 13.95 -7.96
N ASP A 105 -2.19 14.08 -7.34
CA ASP A 105 -3.36 14.80 -7.87
C ASP A 105 -4.32 15.33 -6.79
#